data_AF-A0A7K4D3F8-F1
#
_entry.id   AF-A0A7K4D3F8-F1
#
_cell.length_a   1.000
_cell.length_b   1.000
_cell.length_c   1.000
_cell.angle_alpha   90.00
_cell.angle_beta   90.00
_cell.angle_gamma   90.00
#
_symmetry.space_group_name_H-M   'P 1'
#
loop_
_entity.id
_entity.type
_entity.pdbx_description
1 polymer ?
#
loop_
_entity_poly.entity_id
_entity_poly.type
_entity_poly.pdbx_seq_one_letter_code
_entity_poly.pdbx_strand_id
1 'polypeptide(L)'
;IVESGEEGAIINCCFGHKTNDTIGRALTSILSARFGSSVAMQIDPYRIELTLPKVLLAEEIAKLIEEMNPEYVEPILEMTLKNTTLLRWKMVHVARKFGALSRDVDYQRVSMNKLLAVFEGTPMYREALREIYHDRLDLPRARGVLEKIRDRSIWVATSSISPIGTCGRGGGRDVTSPEHADAAVIDLLKNRIMNDRVLLFCVNCKRWKSMRVVERLPDKPECPLCGSRMVAALKPWEEEEINVVKKPEKKKTAEDRRRAKRVFRNANLVLSYGKTAAIALASRGLGPETAARVVGKMRSNELEFYRDILKAEREYARTKRFWG
;
A
#
# COMPACT_ATOMS: atom_id res chain seq x y z
N ILE A 1 3.86 -31.27 1.37
CA ILE A 1 2.60 -31.23 0.57
C ILE A 1 2.19 -29.78 0.46
N VAL A 2 1.86 -29.32 -0.75
CA VAL A 2 1.37 -27.96 -1.01
C VAL A 2 -0.13 -28.03 -1.23
N GLU A 3 -0.86 -27.26 -0.44
CA GLU A 3 -2.30 -27.12 -0.52
C GLU A 3 -2.64 -25.68 -0.90
N SER A 4 -3.68 -25.48 -1.71
CA SER A 4 -4.13 -24.13 -2.09
C SER A 4 -5.65 -24.02 -2.03
N GLY A 5 -6.14 -22.82 -1.70
CA GLY A 5 -7.55 -22.45 -1.79
C GLY A 5 -7.77 -20.94 -1.81
N GLU A 6 -8.99 -20.50 -1.50
CA GLU A 6 -9.41 -19.11 -1.74
C GLU A 6 -8.63 -18.06 -0.93
N GLU A 7 -8.24 -18.39 0.30
CA GLU A 7 -7.55 -17.47 1.22
C GLU A 7 -6.01 -17.50 1.07
N GLY A 8 -5.47 -18.43 0.26
CA GLY A 8 -4.03 -18.58 0.06
C GLY A 8 -3.57 -20.04 -0.02
N ALA A 9 -2.36 -20.30 0.47
CA ALA A 9 -1.71 -21.60 0.34
C ALA A 9 -1.06 -22.08 1.63
N ILE A 10 -1.04 -23.40 1.82
CA ILE A 10 -0.50 -24.07 3.00
C ILE A 10 0.54 -25.08 2.53
N ILE A 11 1.76 -24.95 3.02
CA ILE A 11 2.85 -25.87 2.77
C ILE A 11 3.04 -26.69 4.03
N ASN A 12 2.58 -27.93 4.01
CA ASN A 12 2.80 -28.89 5.09
C ASN A 12 4.22 -29.47 4.95
N CYS A 13 5.09 -29.09 5.89
CA CYS A 13 6.50 -29.47 5.94
C CYS A 13 7.06 -29.51 7.38
N CYS A 14 7.57 -30.66 7.79
CA CYS A 14 8.10 -30.91 9.14
C CYS A 14 9.60 -30.63 9.26
N PHE A 15 10.08 -29.49 8.75
CA PHE A 15 11.51 -29.14 8.81
C PHE A 15 11.92 -28.37 10.07
N GLY A 16 10.94 -28.09 10.96
CA GLY A 16 11.12 -27.32 12.18
C GLY A 16 10.94 -25.83 11.94
N HIS A 17 10.64 -25.10 13.01
CA HIS A 17 10.19 -23.71 12.94
C HIS A 17 11.19 -22.77 12.25
N LYS A 18 12.48 -22.85 12.61
CA LYS A 18 13.53 -21.97 12.04
C LYS A 18 13.74 -22.21 10.54
N THR A 19 13.78 -23.49 10.14
CA THR A 19 13.93 -23.88 8.73
C THR A 19 12.71 -23.44 7.92
N ASN A 20 11.51 -23.70 8.45
CA ASN A 20 10.26 -23.29 7.84
C ASN A 20 10.17 -21.76 7.71
N ASP A 21 10.62 -21.00 8.73
CA ASP A 21 10.66 -19.53 8.68
C ASP A 21 11.62 -19.03 7.59
N THR A 22 12.78 -19.67 7.47
CA THR A 22 13.79 -19.32 6.46
C THR A 22 13.25 -19.52 5.04
N ILE A 23 12.68 -20.71 4.76
CA ILE A 23 12.10 -21.05 3.45
C ILE A 23 10.87 -20.17 3.18
N GLY A 24 10.01 -20.00 4.18
CA GLY A 24 8.80 -19.19 4.09
C GLY A 24 9.08 -17.75 3.74
N ARG A 25 10.06 -17.09 4.40
CA ARG A 25 10.46 -15.72 4.08
C ARG A 25 11.05 -15.57 2.69
N ALA A 26 11.80 -16.56 2.21
CA ALA A 26 12.30 -16.56 0.83
C ALA A 26 11.14 -16.65 -0.17
N LEU A 27 10.17 -17.54 0.08
CA LEU A 27 8.97 -17.69 -0.75
C LEU A 27 8.11 -16.43 -0.75
N THR A 28 7.84 -15.85 0.42
CA THR A 28 7.02 -14.63 0.51
C THR A 28 7.68 -13.46 -0.18
N SER A 29 9.01 -13.36 -0.14
CA SER A 29 9.77 -12.36 -0.90
C SER A 29 9.54 -12.48 -2.40
N ILE A 30 9.74 -13.68 -2.94
CA ILE A 30 9.59 -13.95 -4.38
C ILE A 30 8.14 -13.69 -4.82
N LEU A 31 7.16 -14.16 -4.04
CA LEU A 31 5.74 -13.96 -4.34
C LEU A 31 5.33 -12.49 -4.21
N SER A 32 5.83 -11.77 -3.22
CA SER A 32 5.55 -10.34 -3.05
C SER A 32 6.11 -9.52 -4.22
N ALA A 33 7.32 -9.86 -4.69
CA ALA A 33 7.91 -9.24 -5.87
C ALA A 33 7.10 -9.55 -7.15
N ARG A 34 6.62 -10.80 -7.29
CA ARG A 34 5.78 -11.22 -8.43
C ARG A 34 4.43 -10.52 -8.46
N PHE A 35 3.77 -10.34 -7.32
CA PHE A 35 2.45 -9.72 -7.24
C PHE A 35 2.48 -8.19 -7.11
N GLY A 36 3.62 -7.61 -6.73
CA GLY A 36 3.70 -6.20 -6.34
C GLY A 36 2.84 -5.88 -5.12
N SER A 37 2.59 -6.86 -4.25
CA SER A 37 1.68 -6.77 -3.10
C SER A 37 2.20 -7.61 -1.93
N SER A 38 1.74 -7.31 -0.71
CA SER A 38 2.20 -8.00 0.50
C SER A 38 1.64 -9.42 0.58
N VAL A 39 2.51 -10.39 0.80
CA VAL A 39 2.12 -11.74 1.21
C VAL A 39 2.29 -11.85 2.72
N ALA A 40 1.23 -12.23 3.43
CA ALA A 40 1.32 -12.51 4.86
C ALA A 40 1.72 -13.97 5.08
N MET A 41 2.43 -14.23 6.17
CA MET A 41 2.91 -15.57 6.47
C MET A 41 2.70 -15.92 7.94
N GLN A 42 2.36 -17.19 8.18
CA GLN A 42 2.37 -17.82 9.49
C GLN A 42 3.20 -19.11 9.42
N ILE A 43 3.97 -19.36 10.47
CA ILE A 43 4.88 -20.50 10.53
C ILE A 43 4.66 -21.25 11.84
N ASP A 44 4.64 -22.56 11.74
CA ASP A 44 4.81 -23.46 12.86
C ASP A 44 5.88 -24.53 12.51
N PRO A 45 6.24 -25.44 13.44
CA PRO A 45 7.23 -26.48 13.17
C PRO A 45 6.88 -27.45 12.02
N TYR A 46 5.62 -27.48 11.58
CA TYR A 46 5.04 -28.45 10.66
C TYR A 46 4.45 -27.82 9.39
N ARG A 47 4.24 -26.50 9.35
CA ARG A 47 3.62 -25.82 8.22
C ARG A 47 4.12 -24.40 8.01
N ILE A 48 4.01 -23.96 6.75
CA ILE A 48 4.12 -22.56 6.33
C ILE A 48 2.79 -22.20 5.67
N GLU A 49 2.07 -21.24 6.25
CA GLU A 49 0.81 -20.73 5.71
C GLU A 49 1.04 -19.36 5.10
N LEU A 50 0.55 -19.18 3.87
CA LEU A 50 0.72 -17.98 3.05
C LEU A 50 -0.65 -17.40 2.72
N THR A 51 -0.91 -16.17 3.11
CA THR A 51 -2.10 -15.42 2.67
C THR A 51 -1.72 -14.61 1.43
N LEU A 52 -2.31 -14.99 0.30
CA LEU A 52 -1.97 -14.42 -1.01
C LEU A 52 -3.02 -13.39 -1.45
N PRO A 53 -2.61 -12.29 -2.10
CA PRO A 53 -3.56 -11.30 -2.64
C PRO A 53 -4.32 -11.82 -3.86
N LYS A 54 -3.80 -12.86 -4.52
CA LYS A 54 -4.41 -13.57 -5.64
C LYS A 54 -4.29 -15.07 -5.39
N VAL A 55 -5.34 -15.82 -5.72
CA VAL A 55 -5.32 -17.28 -5.65
C VAL A 55 -4.28 -17.82 -6.63
N LEU A 56 -3.40 -18.69 -6.16
CA LEU A 56 -2.45 -19.46 -6.97
C LEU A 56 -2.84 -20.93 -6.93
N LEU A 57 -2.56 -21.66 -8.00
CA LEU A 57 -2.68 -23.11 -7.97
C LEU A 57 -1.57 -23.71 -7.09
N ALA A 58 -1.85 -24.84 -6.45
CA ALA A 58 -0.86 -25.55 -5.62
C ALA A 58 0.36 -25.95 -6.46
N GLU A 59 0.15 -26.26 -7.75
CA GLU A 59 1.19 -26.59 -8.73
C GLU A 59 2.15 -25.43 -8.99
N GLU A 60 1.66 -24.19 -8.99
CA GLU A 60 2.52 -23.01 -9.21
C GLU A 60 3.45 -22.77 -8.01
N ILE A 61 2.95 -23.02 -6.80
CA ILE A 61 3.74 -22.89 -5.57
C ILE A 61 4.71 -24.05 -5.44
N ALA A 62 4.31 -25.27 -5.78
CA ALA A 62 5.19 -26.43 -5.83
C ALA A 62 6.36 -26.19 -6.79
N LYS A 63 6.08 -25.73 -8.03
CA LYS A 63 7.12 -25.35 -8.99
C LYS A 63 8.04 -24.26 -8.45
N LEU A 64 7.49 -23.24 -7.80
CA LEU A 64 8.30 -22.17 -7.20
C LEU A 64 9.29 -22.70 -6.16
N ILE A 65 8.85 -23.66 -5.33
CA ILE A 65 9.72 -24.31 -4.33
C ILE A 65 10.80 -25.14 -5.01
N GLU A 66 10.47 -25.88 -6.06
CA GLU A 66 11.41 -26.72 -6.83
C GLU A 66 12.45 -25.90 -7.62
N GLU A 67 12.05 -24.75 -8.16
CA GLU A 67 12.92 -23.84 -8.93
C GLU A 67 13.77 -22.92 -8.04
N MET A 68 13.49 -22.87 -6.72
CA MET A 68 14.19 -21.98 -5.81
C MET A 68 15.64 -22.43 -5.60
N ASN A 69 16.58 -21.61 -6.09
CA ASN A 69 18.02 -21.90 -5.94
C ASN A 69 18.45 -21.74 -4.46
N PRO A 70 19.02 -22.78 -3.82
CA PRO A 70 19.51 -22.72 -2.45
C PRO A 70 20.49 -21.56 -2.19
N GLU A 71 21.33 -21.22 -3.18
CA GLU A 71 22.33 -20.15 -3.04
C GLU A 71 21.74 -18.74 -2.97
N TYR A 72 20.52 -18.54 -3.50
CA TYR A 72 19.87 -17.23 -3.46
C TYR A 72 19.04 -16.99 -2.20
N VAL A 73 18.84 -18.00 -1.34
CA VAL A 73 18.05 -17.85 -0.11
C VAL A 73 18.63 -16.75 0.78
N GLU A 74 19.93 -16.78 1.04
CA GLU A 74 20.58 -15.78 1.93
C GLU A 74 20.53 -14.36 1.34
N PRO A 75 20.90 -14.11 0.08
CA PRO A 75 20.73 -12.79 -0.55
C PRO A 75 19.29 -12.27 -0.52
N ILE A 76 18.29 -13.13 -0.78
CA ILE A 76 16.87 -12.76 -0.74
C ILE A 76 16.47 -12.34 0.68
N LEU A 77 16.92 -13.08 1.70
CA LEU A 77 16.65 -12.76 3.09
C LEU A 77 17.34 -11.47 3.53
N GLU A 78 18.57 -11.22 3.10
CA GLU A 78 19.27 -9.96 3.40
C GLU A 78 18.49 -8.75 2.86
N MET A 79 18.01 -8.81 1.61
CA MET A 79 17.21 -7.74 1.01
C MET A 79 15.87 -7.53 1.71
N THR A 80 15.21 -8.60 2.14
CA THR A 80 13.91 -8.49 2.81
C THR A 80 14.00 -8.06 4.26
N LEU A 81 14.97 -8.57 5.01
CA LEU A 81 15.14 -8.27 6.43
C LEU A 81 15.43 -6.80 6.68
N LYS A 82 16.09 -6.09 5.73
CA LYS A 82 16.35 -4.64 5.78
C LYS A 82 15.13 -3.82 6.19
N ASN A 83 13.95 -4.21 5.74
CA ASN A 83 12.70 -3.47 5.94
C ASN A 83 11.82 -4.01 7.08
N THR A 84 12.30 -5.02 7.82
CA THR A 84 11.51 -5.66 8.89
C THR A 84 11.60 -4.95 10.23
N THR A 85 10.54 -5.04 11.04
CA THR A 85 10.56 -4.70 12.47
C THR A 85 11.59 -5.53 13.24
N LEU A 86 11.82 -6.78 12.83
CA LEU A 86 12.76 -7.70 13.46
C LEU A 86 14.20 -7.16 13.40
N LEU A 87 14.68 -6.79 12.20
CA LEU A 87 16.02 -6.22 12.05
C LEU A 87 16.16 -4.91 12.81
N ARG A 88 15.15 -4.05 12.74
CA ARG A 88 15.12 -2.78 13.49
C ARG A 88 15.27 -2.98 15.00
N TRP A 89 14.52 -3.93 15.56
CA TRP A 89 14.63 -4.28 16.96
C TRP A 89 16.02 -4.84 17.29
N LYS A 90 16.52 -5.78 16.49
CA LYS A 90 17.83 -6.41 16.74
C LYS A 90 18.99 -5.42 16.63
N MET A 91 18.93 -4.49 15.68
CA MET A 91 19.91 -3.41 15.54
C MET A 91 20.04 -2.54 16.79
N VAL A 92 18.93 -2.22 17.46
CA VAL A 92 18.97 -1.47 18.74
C VAL A 92 19.67 -2.28 19.83
N HIS A 93 19.39 -3.59 19.91
CA HIS A 93 20.05 -4.47 20.88
C HIS A 93 21.54 -4.59 20.63
N VAL A 94 21.96 -4.79 19.38
CA VAL A 94 23.37 -4.88 19.02
C VAL A 94 24.07 -3.53 19.24
N ALA A 95 23.49 -2.41 18.83
CA ALA A 95 24.06 -1.08 19.05
C ALA A 95 24.22 -0.76 20.55
N ARG A 96 23.34 -1.27 21.42
CA ARG A 96 23.52 -1.20 22.88
C ARG A 96 24.68 -2.06 23.39
N LYS A 97 24.84 -3.29 22.88
CA LYS A 97 25.97 -4.17 23.23
C LYS A 97 27.31 -3.55 22.82
N PHE A 98 27.33 -2.87 21.67
CA PHE A 98 28.51 -2.15 21.15
C PHE A 98 28.75 -0.78 21.83
N GLY A 99 27.85 -0.33 22.71
CA GLY A 99 27.97 0.97 23.37
C GLY A 99 27.66 2.19 22.48
N ALA A 100 27.18 1.97 21.25
CA ALA A 100 26.81 3.03 20.32
C ALA A 100 25.49 3.73 20.69
N LEU A 101 24.67 3.10 21.54
CA LEU A 101 23.43 3.66 22.08
C LEU A 101 23.42 3.58 23.60
N SER A 102 23.15 4.71 24.25
CA SER A 102 22.91 4.81 25.68
C SER A 102 21.67 3.99 26.08
N ARG A 103 21.67 3.46 27.31
CA ARG A 103 20.52 2.69 27.82
C ARG A 103 19.23 3.52 27.90
N ASP A 104 19.35 4.84 28.06
CA ASP A 104 18.24 5.77 28.31
C ASP A 104 17.60 6.38 27.06
N VAL A 105 17.99 5.95 25.85
CA VAL A 105 17.44 6.49 24.60
C VAL A 105 16.03 5.94 24.34
N ASP A 106 15.07 6.86 24.19
CA ASP A 106 13.69 6.57 23.78
C ASP A 106 13.64 6.19 22.29
N TYR A 107 13.58 4.88 22.02
CA TYR A 107 13.60 4.27 20.70
C TYR A 107 12.38 4.63 19.83
N GLN A 108 11.31 5.17 20.43
CA GLN A 108 10.16 5.68 19.67
C GLN A 108 10.44 7.03 19.00
N ARG A 109 11.46 7.77 19.44
CA ARG A 109 11.80 9.10 18.91
C ARG A 109 12.87 9.06 17.81
N VAL A 110 13.57 7.94 17.65
CA VAL A 110 14.63 7.81 16.64
C VAL A 110 14.06 7.24 15.34
N SER A 111 14.25 7.96 14.24
CA SER A 111 13.89 7.46 12.91
C SER A 111 14.76 6.24 12.57
N MET A 112 14.18 5.06 12.73
CA MET A 112 14.91 3.80 12.57
C MET A 112 15.46 3.59 11.15
N ASN A 113 14.82 4.21 10.15
CA ASN A 113 15.32 4.21 8.77
C ASN A 113 16.64 4.96 8.66
N LYS A 114 16.81 6.08 9.38
CA LYS A 114 18.08 6.80 9.45
C LYS A 114 19.14 5.98 10.18
N LEU A 115 18.73 5.29 11.25
CA LEU A 115 19.63 4.47 12.05
C LEU A 115 20.17 3.29 11.23
N LEU A 116 19.29 2.59 10.50
CA LEU A 116 19.69 1.54 9.56
C LEU A 116 20.62 2.08 8.47
N ALA A 117 20.29 3.22 7.86
CA ALA A 117 21.12 3.82 6.81
C ALA A 117 22.51 4.24 7.30
N VAL A 118 22.63 4.71 8.55
CA VAL A 118 23.93 5.10 9.15
C VAL A 118 24.80 3.89 9.46
N PHE A 119 24.20 2.79 9.89
CA PHE A 119 24.94 1.60 10.31
C PHE A 119 25.04 0.53 9.22
N GLU A 120 24.43 0.71 8.05
CA GLU A 120 24.57 -0.22 6.93
C GLU A 120 26.05 -0.39 6.55
N GLY A 121 26.49 -1.64 6.38
CA GLY A 121 27.90 -1.98 6.11
C GLY A 121 28.83 -1.96 7.33
N THR A 122 28.37 -1.53 8.50
CA THR A 122 29.18 -1.56 9.74
C THR A 122 29.22 -2.95 10.38
N PRO A 123 30.20 -3.24 11.26
CA PRO A 123 30.24 -4.50 12.02
C PRO A 123 28.98 -4.75 12.84
N MET A 124 28.33 -3.70 13.36
CA MET A 124 27.06 -3.81 14.10
C MET A 124 25.93 -4.36 13.22
N TYR A 125 25.87 -3.91 11.97
CA TYR A 125 24.87 -4.39 11.03
C TYR A 125 25.07 -5.87 10.67
N ARG A 126 26.33 -6.26 10.41
CA ARG A 126 26.67 -7.67 10.14
C ARG A 126 26.35 -8.56 11.34
N GLU A 127 26.64 -8.09 12.56
CA GLU A 127 26.33 -8.84 13.78
C GLU A 127 24.82 -8.95 14.01
N ALA A 128 24.03 -7.91 13.74
CA ALA A 128 22.58 -7.98 13.85
C ALA A 128 21.96 -8.99 12.87
N LEU A 129 22.44 -9.02 11.61
CA LEU A 129 22.02 -10.05 10.65
C LEU A 129 22.45 -11.44 11.09
N ARG A 130 23.70 -11.61 11.54
CA ARG A 130 24.23 -12.89 12.03
C ARG A 130 23.41 -13.43 13.21
N GLU A 131 23.09 -12.60 14.20
CA GLU A 131 22.22 -13.01 15.32
C GLU A 131 20.82 -13.41 14.83
N ILE A 132 20.22 -12.71 13.86
CA ILE A 132 18.92 -13.11 13.29
C ILE A 132 19.04 -14.47 12.60
N TYR A 133 20.08 -14.66 11.79
CA TYR A 133 20.33 -15.91 11.07
C TYR A 133 20.56 -17.10 11.99
N HIS A 134 21.04 -16.87 13.21
CA HIS A 134 21.31 -17.93 14.17
C HIS A 134 20.15 -18.15 15.16
N ASP A 135 19.58 -17.07 15.68
CA ASP A 135 18.56 -17.14 16.74
C ASP A 135 17.19 -17.49 16.18
N ARG A 136 16.84 -16.96 15.00
CA ARG A 136 15.50 -17.08 14.40
C ARG A 136 15.47 -17.98 13.18
N LEU A 137 16.50 -17.94 12.35
CA LEU A 137 16.55 -18.65 11.08
C LEU A 137 17.54 -19.83 11.13
N ASP A 138 17.51 -20.68 10.11
CA ASP A 138 18.44 -21.81 9.94
C ASP A 138 18.77 -21.96 8.45
N LEU A 139 19.69 -21.09 8.00
CA LEU A 139 20.16 -21.03 6.61
C LEU A 139 20.80 -22.35 6.15
N PRO A 140 21.73 -22.98 6.91
CA PRO A 140 22.35 -24.24 6.47
C PRO A 140 21.32 -25.35 6.24
N ARG A 141 20.37 -25.51 7.17
CA ARG A 141 19.34 -26.55 7.04
C ARG A 141 18.35 -26.24 5.93
N ALA A 142 17.96 -24.97 5.75
CA ALA A 142 17.09 -24.57 4.66
C ALA A 142 17.71 -24.84 3.28
N ARG A 143 19.00 -24.50 3.10
CA ARG A 143 19.75 -24.82 1.88
C ARG A 143 19.75 -26.33 1.63
N GLY A 144 20.10 -27.13 2.63
CA GLY A 144 20.12 -28.59 2.51
C GLY A 144 18.75 -29.21 2.23
N VAL A 145 17.65 -28.61 2.71
CA VAL A 145 16.29 -29.05 2.36
C VAL A 145 15.98 -28.76 0.88
N LEU A 146 16.32 -27.56 0.39
CA LEU A 146 16.08 -27.17 -1.00
C LEU A 146 16.94 -27.99 -1.98
N GLU A 147 18.18 -28.30 -1.61
CA GLU A 147 19.03 -29.22 -2.38
C GLU A 147 18.42 -30.60 -2.51
N LYS A 148 17.90 -31.14 -1.39
CA LYS A 148 17.19 -32.43 -1.36
C LYS A 148 15.87 -32.42 -2.15
N ILE A 149 15.22 -31.27 -2.29
CA ILE A 149 14.06 -31.12 -3.16
C ILE A 149 14.51 -31.16 -4.63
N ARG A 150 15.59 -30.44 -4.95
CA ARG A 150 16.15 -30.36 -6.31
C ARG A 150 16.70 -31.70 -6.81
N ASP A 151 17.35 -32.47 -5.94
CA ASP A 151 17.87 -33.81 -6.27
C ASP A 151 16.79 -34.91 -6.21
N ARG A 152 15.54 -34.55 -5.87
CA ARG A 152 14.37 -35.42 -5.72
C ARG A 152 14.42 -36.41 -4.55
N SER A 153 15.31 -36.21 -3.58
CA SER A 153 15.28 -36.94 -2.30
C SER A 153 14.06 -36.58 -1.45
N ILE A 154 13.53 -35.37 -1.60
CA ILE A 154 12.28 -34.90 -1.01
C ILE A 154 11.28 -34.60 -2.14
N TRP A 155 10.14 -35.28 -2.13
CA TRP A 155 9.07 -35.01 -3.08
C TRP A 155 8.13 -33.89 -2.64
N VAL A 156 7.79 -33.03 -3.59
CA VAL A 156 6.76 -32.01 -3.46
C VAL A 156 5.49 -32.54 -4.13
N ALA A 157 4.45 -32.78 -3.34
CA ALA A 157 3.14 -33.19 -3.83
C ALA A 157 2.12 -32.08 -3.61
N THR A 158 1.15 -31.95 -4.52
CA THR A 158 0.04 -30.98 -4.42
C THR A 158 -1.26 -31.67 -3.98
N SER A 159 -2.13 -30.92 -3.30
CA SER A 159 -3.45 -31.39 -2.86
C SER A 159 -4.42 -30.21 -2.71
N SER A 160 -5.73 -30.49 -2.65
CA SER A 160 -6.71 -29.54 -2.11
C SER A 160 -6.51 -29.35 -0.60
N ILE A 161 -7.07 -28.27 -0.05
CA ILE A 161 -7.06 -28.00 1.40
C ILE A 161 -7.54 -29.22 2.19
N SER A 162 -6.70 -29.68 3.11
CA SER A 162 -6.99 -30.79 4.02
C SER A 162 -7.40 -30.29 5.42
N PRO A 163 -8.11 -31.10 6.21
CA PRO A 163 -8.38 -30.80 7.61
C PRO A 163 -7.09 -30.50 8.41
N ILE A 164 -6.01 -31.23 8.11
CA ILE A 164 -4.69 -31.03 8.73
C ILE A 164 -4.17 -29.63 8.41
N GLY A 165 -4.29 -29.18 7.17
CA GLY A 165 -3.92 -27.82 6.76
C GLY A 165 -4.66 -26.75 7.54
N THR A 166 -5.99 -26.91 7.71
CA THR A 166 -6.84 -25.91 8.39
C THR A 166 -6.66 -25.79 9.90
N CYS A 167 -6.08 -26.79 10.59
CA CYS A 167 -5.90 -26.76 12.05
C CYS A 167 -4.88 -25.71 12.57
N GLY A 168 -4.13 -25.04 11.70
CA GLY A 168 -2.99 -24.18 12.07
C GLY A 168 -3.28 -22.71 12.38
N ARG A 169 -4.52 -22.24 12.22
CA ARG A 169 -4.91 -20.81 12.21
C ARG A 169 -4.77 -20.05 13.55
N GLY A 170 -3.97 -20.53 14.51
CA GLY A 170 -3.81 -19.93 15.85
C GLY A 170 -2.52 -19.12 16.07
N GLY A 171 -1.53 -19.19 15.18
CA GLY A 171 -0.19 -18.59 15.37
C GLY A 171 -0.06 -17.13 14.92
N GLY A 172 0.84 -16.36 15.57
CA GLY A 172 1.09 -14.94 15.28
C GLY A 172 1.48 -14.67 13.81
N ARG A 173 0.86 -13.65 13.20
CA ARG A 173 1.09 -13.24 11.81
C ARG A 173 2.38 -12.44 11.69
N ASP A 174 3.34 -12.93 10.92
CA ASP A 174 4.51 -12.15 10.53
C ASP A 174 4.23 -11.55 9.15
N VAL A 175 3.88 -10.27 9.14
CA VAL A 175 3.58 -9.53 7.91
C VAL A 175 4.88 -8.91 7.41
N THR A 176 5.42 -9.47 6.33
CA THR A 176 6.45 -8.80 5.53
C THR A 176 5.80 -7.66 4.76
N SER A 177 5.91 -6.44 5.29
CA SER A 177 5.45 -5.24 4.61
C SER A 177 6.34 -4.96 3.40
N PRO A 178 5.85 -5.03 2.16
CA PRO A 178 6.57 -4.46 1.03
C PRO A 178 6.64 -2.94 1.22
N GLU A 179 7.61 -2.29 0.56
CA GLU A 179 7.68 -0.81 0.48
C GLU A 179 6.39 -0.19 -0.09
N HIS A 180 5.54 -1.00 -0.72
CA HIS A 180 4.37 -0.63 -1.49
C HIS A 180 3.13 -1.42 -1.07
N ALA A 181 2.78 -1.45 0.22
CA ALA A 181 1.44 -1.87 0.69
C ALA A 181 0.32 -0.91 0.24
N ASP A 182 0.48 -0.29 -0.94
CA ASP A 182 -0.38 0.74 -1.48
C ASP A 182 -1.58 0.13 -2.23
N ALA A 183 -1.51 -1.08 -2.82
CA ALA A 183 -2.59 -1.59 -3.66
C ALA A 183 -3.93 -1.75 -2.92
N ALA A 184 -3.94 -2.49 -1.80
CA ALA A 184 -5.15 -2.65 -0.99
C ALA A 184 -5.65 -1.31 -0.40
N VAL A 185 -4.71 -0.41 -0.04
CA VAL A 185 -5.05 0.92 0.48
C VAL A 185 -5.61 1.83 -0.63
N ILE A 186 -5.09 1.71 -1.84
CA ILE A 186 -5.55 2.41 -3.04
C ILE A 186 -6.95 1.91 -3.41
N ASP A 187 -7.22 0.61 -3.33
CA ASP A 187 -8.55 0.07 -3.60
C ASP A 187 -9.58 0.57 -2.57
N LEU A 188 -9.22 0.61 -1.28
CA LEU A 188 -10.04 1.22 -0.24
C LEU A 188 -10.27 2.71 -0.50
N LEU A 189 -9.23 3.44 -0.92
CA LEU A 189 -9.33 4.85 -1.29
C LEU A 189 -10.26 5.06 -2.49
N LYS A 190 -10.10 4.25 -3.54
CA LYS A 190 -10.91 4.28 -4.75
C LYS A 190 -12.38 4.03 -4.41
N ASN A 191 -12.68 2.96 -3.68
CA ASN A 191 -14.04 2.64 -3.24
C ASN A 191 -14.65 3.77 -2.41
N ARG A 192 -13.88 4.40 -1.52
CA ARG A 192 -14.33 5.56 -0.76
C ARG A 192 -14.68 6.75 -1.66
N ILE A 193 -13.78 7.16 -2.56
CA ILE A 193 -14.00 8.31 -3.45
C ILE A 193 -15.18 8.06 -4.39
N MET A 194 -15.31 6.83 -4.92
CA MET A 194 -16.40 6.48 -5.84
C MET A 194 -17.77 6.57 -5.16
N ASN A 195 -17.85 6.23 -3.87
CA ASN A 195 -19.07 6.33 -3.07
C ASN A 195 -19.32 7.72 -2.45
N ASP A 196 -18.34 8.63 -2.51
CA ASP A 196 -18.52 10.00 -2.03
C ASP A 196 -19.52 10.76 -2.92
N ARG A 197 -20.20 11.75 -2.32
CA ARG A 197 -21.15 12.62 -3.01
C ARG A 197 -20.48 13.92 -3.40
N VAL A 198 -20.74 14.38 -4.62
CA VAL A 198 -20.31 15.70 -5.11
C VAL A 198 -21.52 16.52 -5.55
N LEU A 199 -21.40 17.83 -5.36
CA LEU A 199 -22.37 18.83 -5.78
C LEU A 199 -21.92 19.43 -7.11
N LEU A 200 -22.61 19.09 -8.19
CA LEU A 200 -22.41 19.70 -9.49
C LEU A 200 -23.14 21.04 -9.56
N PHE A 201 -22.45 22.09 -9.98
CA PHE A 201 -23.03 23.43 -10.14
C PHE A 201 -22.62 24.03 -11.49
N CYS A 202 -23.60 24.48 -12.28
CA CYS A 202 -23.29 25.18 -13.53
C CYS A 202 -22.89 26.62 -13.26
N VAL A 203 -21.65 26.98 -13.59
CA VAL A 203 -21.13 28.34 -13.37
C VAL A 203 -21.61 29.30 -14.46
N ASN A 204 -21.97 28.78 -15.64
CA ASN A 204 -22.47 29.58 -16.76
C ASN A 204 -23.89 30.12 -16.50
N CYS A 205 -24.88 29.23 -16.35
CA CYS A 205 -26.27 29.67 -16.13
C CYS A 205 -26.60 29.94 -14.66
N LYS A 206 -25.80 29.45 -13.70
CA LYS A 206 -25.97 29.61 -12.25
C LYS A 206 -27.31 29.09 -11.68
N ARG A 207 -28.13 28.42 -12.48
CA ARG A 207 -29.47 27.94 -12.11
C ARG A 207 -29.51 26.46 -11.75
N TRP A 208 -28.61 25.66 -12.32
CA TRP A 208 -28.58 24.21 -12.09
C TRP A 208 -27.62 23.83 -10.96
N LYS A 209 -28.13 23.04 -10.02
CA LYS A 209 -27.33 22.27 -9.05
C LYS A 209 -27.85 20.83 -8.97
N SER A 210 -26.95 19.86 -8.83
CA SER A 210 -27.32 18.44 -8.66
C SER A 210 -26.32 17.76 -7.76
N MET A 211 -26.80 17.03 -6.75
CA MET A 211 -25.96 16.16 -5.94
C MET A 211 -25.93 14.77 -6.56
N ARG A 212 -24.74 14.21 -6.80
CA ARG A 212 -24.57 12.87 -7.37
C ARG A 212 -23.41 12.15 -6.69
N VAL A 213 -23.46 10.83 -6.70
CA VAL A 213 -22.34 9.97 -6.33
C VAL A 213 -21.30 10.01 -7.45
N VAL A 214 -20.00 10.04 -7.09
CA VAL A 214 -18.90 10.18 -8.05
C VAL A 214 -18.92 9.08 -9.11
N GLU A 215 -19.23 7.85 -8.70
CA GLU A 215 -19.36 6.71 -9.61
C GLU A 215 -20.36 6.95 -10.75
N ARG A 216 -21.49 7.59 -10.46
CA ARG A 216 -22.59 7.83 -11.42
C ARG A 216 -22.41 9.13 -12.23
N LEU A 217 -21.26 9.78 -12.14
CA LEU A 217 -20.95 10.93 -12.98
C LEU A 217 -20.71 10.49 -14.43
N PRO A 218 -21.26 11.22 -15.41
CA PRO A 218 -20.85 11.05 -16.80
C PRO A 218 -19.39 11.50 -16.97
N ASP A 219 -18.69 10.93 -17.96
CA ASP A 219 -17.27 11.25 -18.23
C ASP A 219 -17.05 12.74 -18.50
N LYS A 220 -18.03 13.37 -19.16
CA LYS A 220 -18.06 14.82 -19.40
C LYS A 220 -19.38 15.37 -18.85
N PRO A 221 -19.37 16.02 -17.67
CA PRO A 221 -20.58 16.58 -17.09
C PRO A 221 -21.05 17.82 -17.87
N GLU A 222 -22.34 17.82 -18.19
CA GLU A 222 -23.02 18.89 -18.94
C GLU A 222 -24.22 19.40 -18.15
N CYS A 223 -24.48 20.71 -18.27
CA CYS A 223 -25.65 21.33 -17.66
C CYS A 223 -26.91 21.01 -18.49
N PRO A 224 -27.94 20.37 -17.91
CA PRO A 224 -29.16 20.03 -18.64
C PRO A 224 -30.04 21.25 -18.96
N LEU A 225 -29.81 22.40 -18.31
CA LEU A 225 -30.60 23.62 -18.53
C LEU A 225 -30.06 24.50 -19.66
N CYS A 226 -28.75 24.49 -19.92
CA CYS A 226 -28.13 25.39 -20.90
C CYS A 226 -27.11 24.73 -21.83
N GLY A 227 -26.90 23.41 -21.73
CA GLY A 227 -25.93 22.67 -22.54
C GLY A 227 -24.46 22.99 -22.26
N SER A 228 -24.16 23.88 -21.31
CA SER A 228 -22.77 24.27 -21.03
C SER A 228 -22.02 23.19 -20.25
N ARG A 229 -20.77 22.95 -20.63
CA ARG A 229 -19.79 22.10 -19.94
C ARG A 229 -19.07 22.80 -18.77
N MET A 230 -19.36 24.08 -18.52
CA MET A 230 -18.81 24.82 -17.38
C MET A 230 -19.50 24.43 -16.08
N VAL A 231 -19.16 23.25 -15.58
CA VAL A 231 -19.72 22.64 -14.37
C VAL A 231 -18.62 22.51 -13.32
N ALA A 232 -18.82 23.11 -12.14
CA ALA A 232 -17.95 22.91 -10.99
C ALA A 232 -18.37 21.64 -10.22
N ALA A 233 -17.39 20.86 -9.77
CA ALA A 233 -17.58 19.74 -8.85
C ALA A 233 -17.15 20.16 -7.45
N LEU A 234 -18.13 20.52 -6.61
CA LEU A 234 -17.93 21.01 -5.25
C LEU A 234 -18.23 19.91 -4.23
N LYS A 235 -17.66 20.04 -3.03
CA LYS A 235 -17.99 19.14 -1.91
C LYS A 235 -19.35 19.51 -1.33
N PRO A 236 -20.09 18.57 -0.69
CA PRO A 236 -21.42 18.85 -0.18
C PRO A 236 -21.50 20.01 0.81
N TRP A 237 -20.43 20.22 1.61
CA TRP A 237 -20.34 21.32 2.57
C TRP A 237 -19.88 22.66 1.96
N GLU A 238 -19.49 22.70 0.68
CA GLU A 238 -19.10 23.92 -0.03
C GLU A 238 -20.30 24.61 -0.71
N GLU A 239 -21.54 24.29 -0.31
CA GLU A 239 -22.74 24.86 -0.91
C GLU A 239 -22.78 26.41 -0.80
N GLU A 240 -22.18 26.99 0.24
CA GLU A 240 -22.06 28.44 0.39
C GLU A 240 -21.31 29.11 -0.78
N GLU A 241 -20.35 28.42 -1.40
CA GLU A 241 -19.59 28.93 -2.53
C GLU A 241 -20.50 29.22 -3.74
N ILE A 242 -21.60 28.47 -3.88
CA ILE A 242 -22.61 28.69 -4.91
C ILE A 242 -23.29 30.05 -4.71
N ASN A 243 -23.61 30.40 -3.46
CA ASN A 243 -24.23 31.68 -3.13
C ASN A 243 -23.26 32.83 -3.43
N VAL A 244 -21.98 32.68 -3.12
CA VAL A 244 -20.94 33.65 -3.48
C VAL A 244 -20.85 33.85 -4.99
N VAL A 245 -20.89 32.77 -5.79
CA VAL A 245 -20.84 32.88 -7.25
C VAL A 245 -22.08 33.57 -7.84
N LYS A 246 -23.26 33.33 -7.25
CA LYS A 246 -24.53 33.94 -7.65
C LYS A 246 -24.62 35.44 -7.36
N LYS A 247 -23.90 35.95 -6.34
CA LYS A 247 -23.91 37.39 -6.03
C LYS A 247 -23.53 38.24 -7.26
N PRO A 248 -24.16 39.41 -7.47
CA PRO A 248 -23.75 40.38 -8.49
C PRO A 248 -22.32 40.86 -8.24
N GLU A 249 -21.56 41.06 -9.31
CA GLU A 249 -20.14 41.42 -9.24
C GLU A 249 -19.88 42.75 -8.51
N LYS A 250 -20.84 43.67 -8.59
CA LYS A 250 -20.85 44.96 -7.89
C LYS A 250 -20.99 44.84 -6.36
N LYS A 251 -21.53 43.71 -5.84
CA LYS A 251 -21.73 43.46 -4.40
C LYS A 251 -20.68 42.51 -3.80
N LYS A 252 -19.67 42.10 -4.57
CA LYS A 252 -18.63 41.17 -4.10
C LYS A 252 -17.47 41.91 -3.46
N THR A 253 -17.18 41.59 -2.21
CA THR A 253 -15.94 41.95 -1.51
C THR A 253 -14.73 41.31 -2.21
N ALA A 254 -13.52 41.80 -1.94
CA ALA A 254 -12.28 41.21 -2.46
C ALA A 254 -12.15 39.70 -2.13
N GLU A 255 -12.61 39.30 -0.94
CA GLU A 255 -12.66 37.89 -0.51
C GLU A 255 -13.68 37.07 -1.32
N ASP A 256 -14.89 37.58 -1.52
CA ASP A 256 -15.93 36.96 -2.36
C ASP A 256 -15.44 36.74 -3.81
N ARG A 257 -14.65 37.69 -4.35
CA ARG A 257 -14.03 37.54 -5.67
C ARG A 257 -13.00 36.40 -5.69
N ARG A 258 -12.17 36.27 -4.64
CA ARG A 258 -11.18 35.19 -4.51
C ARG A 258 -11.86 33.82 -4.41
N ARG A 259 -12.92 33.71 -3.61
CA ARG A 259 -13.76 32.51 -3.46
C ARG A 259 -14.42 32.12 -4.78
N ALA A 260 -15.09 33.07 -5.45
CA ALA A 260 -15.68 32.82 -6.76
C ALA A 260 -14.63 32.35 -7.79
N LYS A 261 -13.43 32.97 -7.83
CA LYS A 261 -12.35 32.58 -8.74
C LYS A 261 -11.90 31.12 -8.51
N ARG A 262 -11.93 30.61 -7.27
CA ARG A 262 -11.66 29.19 -6.99
C ARG A 262 -12.71 28.27 -7.61
N VAL A 263 -13.99 28.63 -7.54
CA VAL A 263 -15.08 27.86 -8.17
C VAL A 263 -14.96 27.86 -9.70
N PHE A 264 -14.61 29.00 -10.31
CA PHE A 264 -14.35 29.06 -11.75
C PHE A 264 -13.15 28.19 -12.16
N ARG A 265 -12.07 28.17 -11.37
CA ARG A 265 -10.93 27.26 -11.61
C ARG A 265 -11.33 25.80 -11.49
N ASN A 266 -12.16 25.46 -10.52
CA ASN A 266 -12.73 24.11 -10.37
C ASN A 266 -13.51 23.71 -11.63
N ALA A 267 -14.40 24.58 -12.13
CA ALA A 267 -15.14 24.33 -13.37
C ALA A 267 -14.24 24.16 -14.60
N ASN A 268 -13.18 24.95 -14.73
CA ASN A 268 -12.22 24.81 -15.83
C ASN A 268 -11.46 23.46 -15.79
N LEU A 269 -11.18 22.97 -14.59
CA LEU A 269 -10.57 21.66 -14.36
C LEU A 269 -11.47 20.53 -14.84
N VAL A 270 -12.75 20.59 -14.45
CA VAL A 270 -13.77 19.63 -14.88
C VAL A 270 -14.03 19.73 -16.38
N LEU A 271 -14.00 20.93 -16.95
CA LEU A 271 -14.11 21.11 -18.40
C LEU A 271 -12.97 20.41 -19.16
N SER A 272 -11.74 20.47 -18.63
CA SER A 272 -10.54 19.94 -19.29
C SER A 272 -10.39 18.43 -19.13
N TYR A 273 -10.67 17.91 -17.94
CA TYR A 273 -10.39 16.51 -17.58
C TYR A 273 -11.63 15.69 -17.21
N GLY A 274 -12.82 16.28 -17.25
CA GLY A 274 -14.09 15.58 -17.04
C GLY A 274 -14.22 14.94 -15.65
N LYS A 275 -14.70 13.69 -15.63
CA LYS A 275 -14.90 12.88 -14.43
C LYS A 275 -13.61 12.68 -13.63
N THR A 276 -12.45 12.60 -14.28
CA THR A 276 -11.15 12.45 -13.60
C THR A 276 -10.85 13.63 -12.68
N ALA A 277 -11.19 14.87 -13.11
CA ALA A 277 -11.08 16.03 -12.24
C ALA A 277 -12.08 15.98 -11.08
N ALA A 278 -13.30 15.51 -11.31
CA ALA A 278 -14.30 15.34 -10.24
C ALA A 278 -13.83 14.33 -9.17
N ILE A 279 -13.19 13.22 -9.57
CA ILE A 279 -12.59 12.23 -8.66
C ILE A 279 -11.50 12.86 -7.79
N ALA A 280 -10.58 13.63 -8.41
CA ALA A 280 -9.53 14.32 -7.66
C ALA A 280 -10.09 15.38 -6.71
N LEU A 281 -11.12 16.13 -7.13
CA LEU A 281 -11.75 17.18 -6.32
C LEU A 281 -12.63 16.63 -5.19
N ALA A 282 -13.20 15.43 -5.34
CA ALA A 282 -13.94 14.75 -4.28
C ALA A 282 -13.04 14.35 -3.10
N SER A 283 -11.74 14.19 -3.35
CA SER A 283 -10.76 13.77 -2.34
C SER A 283 -10.60 14.80 -1.22
N ARG A 284 -10.30 14.35 0.00
CA ARG A 284 -10.24 15.18 1.20
C ARG A 284 -9.02 16.10 1.15
N GLY A 285 -9.23 17.39 1.39
CA GLY A 285 -8.14 18.37 1.41
C GLY A 285 -7.56 18.80 0.06
N LEU A 286 -7.98 18.17 -1.04
CA LEU A 286 -7.61 18.63 -2.38
C LEU A 286 -8.51 19.81 -2.77
N GLY A 287 -7.88 20.93 -3.11
CA GLY A 287 -8.51 22.09 -3.76
C GLY A 287 -8.14 22.18 -5.24
N PRO A 288 -8.64 23.19 -5.98
CA PRO A 288 -8.45 23.29 -7.43
C PRO A 288 -6.97 23.29 -7.86
N GLU A 289 -6.08 23.93 -7.11
CA GLU A 289 -4.66 24.01 -7.46
C GLU A 289 -3.93 22.68 -7.29
N THR A 290 -4.19 21.96 -6.21
CA THR A 290 -3.60 20.62 -5.97
C THR A 290 -4.19 19.60 -6.94
N ALA A 291 -5.51 19.66 -7.18
CA ALA A 291 -6.17 18.79 -8.16
C ALA A 291 -5.61 19.00 -9.57
N ALA A 292 -5.34 20.24 -9.99
CA ALA A 292 -4.66 20.52 -11.26
C ALA A 292 -3.30 19.82 -11.38
N ARG A 293 -2.50 19.80 -10.31
CA ARG A 293 -1.20 19.13 -10.30
C ARG A 293 -1.31 17.61 -10.37
N VAL A 294 -2.31 17.03 -9.72
CA VAL A 294 -2.53 15.57 -9.74
C VAL A 294 -3.02 15.12 -11.11
N VAL A 295 -4.03 15.79 -11.65
CA VAL A 295 -4.64 15.40 -12.93
C VAL A 295 -3.76 15.77 -14.13
N GLY A 296 -2.98 16.84 -14.03
CA GLY A 296 -2.10 17.32 -15.10
C GLY A 296 -0.87 16.44 -15.38
N LYS A 297 -0.56 15.45 -14.52
CA LYS A 297 0.57 14.54 -14.72
C LYS A 297 0.35 13.48 -15.82
N MET A 298 -0.79 13.49 -16.54
CA MET A 298 -1.16 12.58 -17.64
C MET A 298 -0.45 11.22 -17.58
N ARG A 299 -0.92 10.34 -16.70
CA ARG A 299 -0.37 8.99 -16.54
C ARG A 299 -1.26 7.99 -17.26
N SER A 300 -0.64 6.99 -17.90
CA SER A 300 -1.32 5.90 -18.61
C SER A 300 -1.98 4.89 -17.66
N ASN A 301 -1.63 4.91 -16.37
CA ASN A 301 -2.04 3.90 -15.39
C ASN A 301 -2.94 4.50 -14.28
N GLU A 302 -4.14 3.93 -14.12
CA GLU A 302 -5.15 4.33 -13.14
C GLU A 302 -4.64 4.19 -11.68
N LEU A 303 -3.87 3.15 -11.37
CA LEU A 303 -3.33 2.93 -10.03
C LEU A 303 -2.40 4.07 -9.58
N GLU A 304 -1.59 4.60 -10.49
CA GLU A 304 -0.68 5.72 -10.18
C GLU A 304 -1.43 7.03 -9.95
N PHE A 305 -2.57 7.23 -10.62
CA PHE A 305 -3.43 8.39 -10.39
C PHE A 305 -3.98 8.40 -8.97
N TYR A 306 -4.56 7.28 -8.50
CA TYR A 306 -5.03 7.17 -7.12
C TYR A 306 -3.89 7.25 -6.10
N ARG A 307 -2.69 6.78 -6.46
CA ARG A 307 -1.50 6.93 -5.62
C ARG A 307 -1.10 8.38 -5.40
N ASP A 308 -1.16 9.21 -6.44
CA ASP A 308 -0.89 10.64 -6.32
C ASP A 308 -1.97 11.38 -5.51
N ILE A 309 -3.24 10.96 -5.62
CA ILE A 309 -4.31 11.42 -4.72
C ILE A 309 -3.97 11.07 -3.26
N LEU A 310 -3.58 9.83 -2.97
CA LEU A 310 -3.24 9.38 -1.61
C LEU A 310 -2.08 10.20 -1.01
N LYS A 311 -1.07 10.50 -1.81
CA LYS A 311 0.06 11.35 -1.40
C LYS A 311 -0.42 12.77 -1.05
N ALA A 312 -1.27 13.35 -1.89
CA ALA A 312 -1.83 14.68 -1.65
C ALA A 312 -2.71 14.73 -0.38
N GLU A 313 -3.53 13.70 -0.11
CA GLU A 313 -4.31 13.61 1.13
C GLU A 313 -3.42 13.53 2.37
N ARG A 314 -2.34 12.73 2.32
CA ARG A 314 -1.37 12.62 3.42
C ARG A 314 -0.66 13.94 3.69
N GLU A 315 -0.25 14.64 2.65
CA GLU A 315 0.39 15.96 2.79
C GLU A 315 -0.56 16.97 3.43
N TYR A 316 -1.82 17.02 2.96
CA TYR A 316 -2.84 17.87 3.56
C TYR A 316 -3.09 17.52 5.04
N ALA A 317 -3.24 16.24 5.37
CA ALA A 317 -3.45 15.78 6.75
C ALA A 317 -2.27 16.18 7.66
N ARG A 318 -1.04 16.12 7.15
CA ARG A 318 0.17 16.54 7.88
C ARG A 318 0.18 18.06 8.11
N THR A 319 -0.18 18.86 7.11
CA THR A 319 -0.15 20.32 7.22
C THR A 319 -1.35 20.91 7.94
N LYS A 320 -2.50 20.22 7.99
CA LYS A 320 -3.74 20.72 8.62
C LYS A 320 -3.55 21.21 10.06
N ARG A 321 -2.60 20.62 10.80
CA ARG A 321 -2.29 20.97 12.20
C ARG A 321 -1.63 22.35 12.37
N PHE A 322 -1.15 22.96 11.28
CA PHE A 322 -0.45 24.26 11.26
C PHE A 322 -1.28 25.40 10.66
N TRP A 323 -2.49 25.12 10.17
CA TRP A 323 -3.40 26.08 9.52
C TRP A 323 -4.79 26.03 10.16
N GLY A 324 -4.82 25.95 11.50
CA GLY A 324 -6.02 26.15 12.31
C GLY A 324 -6.28 27.63 12.55
#